data_AF-A0AA35ZKZ2-F1
#
_entry.id   AF-A0AA35ZKZ2-F1
#
_cell.length_a   1.000
_cell.length_b   1.000
_cell.length_c   1.000
_cell.angle_alpha   90.00
_cell.angle_beta   90.00
_cell.angle_gamma   90.00
#
_symmetry.space_group_name_H-M   'P 1'
#
loop_
_entity.id
_entity.type
_entity.pdbx_description
1 polymer ?
#
loop_
_entity_poly.entity_id
_entity_poly.type
_entity_poly.pdbx_seq_one_letter_code
_entity_poly.pdbx_strand_id
1 'polypeptide(L)'
;MRCSEAIRYKDKSGYDIIQLAVIHRSEKIYNLINIIGERRSVYRMIEDSSKNNMLHLAGRLAPLHKLKLRTGATLQLQRELQWREEVQKLVFPSYITRENIFMETPDMVFSKEHANLVKEGEKWMKDVAESCSITGALITTIVFAAAITVPGGND
;
A
#
# COMPACT_ATOMS: atom_id res chain seq x y z
N MET A 1 18.36 12.88 30.05
CA MET A 1 17.81 11.99 29.01
C MET A 1 18.05 12.64 27.64
N ARG A 2 19.16 12.28 26.97
CA ARG A 2 19.66 12.85 25.71
C ARG A 2 19.18 12.03 24.48
N CYS A 3 17.87 11.88 24.29
CA CYS A 3 17.33 11.10 23.14
C CYS A 3 16.61 11.96 22.08
N SER A 4 16.62 13.29 22.20
CA SER A 4 15.89 14.16 21.25
C SER A 4 16.68 14.52 19.99
N GLU A 5 18.01 14.52 20.04
CA GLU A 5 18.84 14.97 18.91
C GLU A 5 19.07 13.85 17.88
N ALA A 6 19.23 12.59 18.33
CA ALA A 6 19.42 11.45 17.43
C ALA A 6 18.23 11.22 16.49
N ILE A 7 17.00 11.51 16.93
CA ILE A 7 15.80 11.37 16.09
C ILE A 7 15.79 12.43 14.96
N ARG A 8 16.42 13.59 15.17
CA ARG A 8 16.50 14.67 14.17
C ARG A 8 17.74 14.56 13.28
N TYR A 9 18.61 13.58 13.52
CA TYR A 9 19.74 13.33 12.66
C TYR A 9 19.24 12.89 11.28
N LYS A 10 19.77 13.53 10.25
CA LYS A 10 19.42 13.24 8.86
C LYS A 10 20.49 12.37 8.24
N ASP A 11 20.07 11.40 7.44
CA ASP A 11 20.99 10.62 6.62
C ASP A 11 21.62 11.48 5.51
N LYS A 12 22.47 10.86 4.69
CA LYS A 12 23.10 11.54 3.54
C LYS A 12 22.09 12.09 2.53
N SER A 13 20.89 11.53 2.52
CA SER A 13 19.78 11.92 1.65
C SER A 13 18.90 13.01 2.26
N GLY A 14 19.19 13.45 3.49
CA GLY A 14 18.44 14.50 4.19
C GLY A 14 17.19 14.01 4.93
N TYR A 15 16.99 12.70 5.06
CA TYR A 15 15.85 12.08 5.74
C TYR A 15 16.17 11.72 7.18
N ASP A 16 15.25 12.05 8.09
CA ASP A 16 15.33 11.57 9.47
C ASP A 16 14.85 10.11 9.61
N ILE A 17 15.01 9.55 10.81
CA ILE A 17 14.70 8.14 11.07
C ILE A 17 13.22 7.79 10.86
N ILE A 18 12.31 8.77 11.02
CA ILE A 18 10.87 8.57 10.84
C ILE A 18 10.54 8.53 9.35
N GLN A 19 11.08 9.50 8.60
CA GLN A 19 10.97 9.54 7.15
C GLN A 19 11.53 8.26 6.52
N LEU A 20 12.70 7.80 6.98
CA LEU A 20 13.29 6.53 6.54
C LEU A 20 12.40 5.33 6.89
N ALA A 21 11.81 5.29 8.09
CA ALA A 21 10.88 4.21 8.45
C ALA A 21 9.67 4.14 7.49
N VAL A 22 9.17 5.30 7.06
CA VAL A 22 8.08 5.40 6.07
C VAL A 22 8.49 4.99 4.66
N ILE A 23 9.62 5.52 4.18
CA ILE A 23 10.17 5.18 2.85
C ILE A 23 10.42 3.67 2.75
N HIS A 24 10.92 3.04 3.81
CA HIS A 24 11.29 1.63 3.80
C HIS A 24 10.18 0.65 4.22
N ARG A 25 8.95 1.09 4.49
CA ARG A 25 7.86 0.23 4.99
C ARG A 25 8.28 -0.56 6.23
N SER A 26 8.92 0.13 7.17
CA SER A 26 9.49 -0.47 8.38
C SER A 26 8.49 -0.38 9.53
N GLU A 27 7.42 -1.16 9.47
CA GLU A 27 6.32 -1.19 10.46
C GLU A 27 6.81 -1.24 11.92
N LYS A 28 7.77 -2.11 12.23
CA LYS A 28 8.30 -2.24 13.60
C LYS A 28 8.95 -0.94 14.10
N ILE A 29 9.74 -0.30 13.24
CA ILE A 29 10.43 0.95 13.59
C ILE A 29 9.41 2.09 13.67
N TYR A 30 8.47 2.13 12.72
CA TYR A 30 7.36 3.08 12.71
C TYR A 30 6.52 3.01 13.98
N ASN A 31 6.12 1.81 14.42
CA ASN A 31 5.32 1.63 15.63
C ASN A 31 6.09 2.06 16.89
N LEU A 32 7.39 1.76 16.97
CA LEU A 32 8.23 2.22 18.07
C LEU A 32 8.34 3.74 18.10
N ILE A 33 8.55 4.35 16.95
CA ILE A 33 8.60 5.81 16.80
C ILE A 33 7.24 6.43 17.13
N ASN A 34 6.13 5.82 16.72
CA ASN A 34 4.81 6.34 17.00
C ASN A 34 4.52 6.37 18.50
N ILE A 35 4.83 5.30 19.24
CA ILE A 35 4.69 5.24 20.71
C ILE A 35 5.52 6.33 21.40
N ILE A 36 6.73 6.60 20.90
CA ILE A 36 7.61 7.64 21.43
C ILE A 36 7.13 9.04 20.98
N GLY A 37 6.52 9.12 19.80
CA GLY A 37 6.19 10.33 19.07
C GLY A 37 4.81 10.91 19.34
N GLU A 38 3.85 10.10 19.79
CA GLU A 38 2.52 10.57 20.24
C GLU A 38 2.62 11.63 21.36
N ARG A 39 3.71 11.65 22.12
CA ARG A 39 3.99 12.71 23.12
C ARG A 39 4.45 14.04 22.52
N ARG A 40 4.76 14.12 21.23
CA ARG A 40 5.39 15.30 20.59
C ARG A 40 4.76 15.61 19.23
N SER A 41 3.94 16.67 19.20
CA SER A 41 3.29 17.25 18.01
C SER A 41 4.20 17.52 16.80
N VAL A 42 5.51 17.62 17.03
CA VAL A 42 6.52 18.05 16.05
C VAL A 42 6.64 17.11 14.84
N TYR A 43 6.29 15.82 14.99
CA TYR A 43 6.43 14.83 13.92
C TYR A 43 5.38 14.98 12.82
N ARG A 44 4.22 15.59 13.13
CA ARG A 44 3.10 15.74 12.18
C ARG A 44 3.34 16.76 11.08
N MET A 45 4.39 17.59 11.23
CA MET A 45 4.74 18.71 10.35
C MET A 45 6.09 18.51 9.66
N ILE A 46 6.66 17.31 9.72
CA ILE A 46 7.95 17.01 9.09
C ILE A 46 7.80 16.95 7.57
N GLU A 47 8.69 17.67 6.89
CA GLU A 47 8.80 17.71 5.44
C GLU A 47 10.25 17.50 5.02
N ASP A 48 10.45 16.91 3.83
CA ASP A 48 11.76 16.84 3.20
C ASP A 48 12.14 18.16 2.50
N SER A 49 13.32 18.21 1.89
CA SER A 49 13.81 19.40 1.16
C SER A 49 12.89 19.84 0.01
N SER A 50 12.07 18.93 -0.50
CA SER A 50 11.11 19.16 -1.58
C SER A 50 9.70 19.40 -1.05
N LYS A 51 9.55 19.69 0.25
CA LYS A 51 8.25 19.83 0.94
C LYS A 51 7.36 18.59 0.85
N ASN A 52 7.94 17.41 0.64
CA ASN A 52 7.18 16.16 0.76
C ASN A 52 6.95 15.89 2.24
N ASN A 53 5.70 15.94 2.66
CA ASN A 53 5.29 15.42 3.95
C ASN A 53 5.30 13.88 3.97
N MET A 54 5.01 13.30 5.14
CA MET A 54 5.02 11.85 5.33
C MET A 54 4.11 11.08 4.36
N LEU A 55 2.97 11.64 3.92
CA LEU A 55 2.08 10.97 2.97
C LEU A 55 2.61 10.97 1.55
N HIS A 56 3.34 12.00 1.12
CA HIS A 56 4.07 11.95 -0.15
C HIS A 56 5.13 10.86 -0.12
N LEU A 57 5.87 10.75 0.99
CA LEU A 57 6.91 9.73 1.16
C LEU A 57 6.33 8.31 1.20
N ALA A 58 5.20 8.12 1.88
CA ALA A 58 4.44 6.87 1.84
C ALA A 58 3.84 6.57 0.46
N GLY A 59 3.57 7.61 -0.33
CA GLY A 59 3.04 7.51 -1.69
C GLY A 59 4.04 7.08 -2.75
N ARG A 60 5.35 7.15 -2.47
CA ARG A 60 6.39 6.64 -3.38
C ARG A 60 6.38 5.12 -3.40
N LEU A 61 6.70 4.50 -4.54
CA LEU A 61 6.75 3.05 -4.61
C LEU A 61 7.76 2.46 -3.61
N ALA A 62 7.39 1.39 -2.92
CA ALA A 62 8.27 0.77 -1.93
C ALA A 62 9.59 0.25 -2.55
N PRO A 63 10.70 0.21 -1.77
CA PRO A 63 11.97 -0.31 -2.27
C PRO A 63 11.87 -1.74 -2.81
N LEU A 64 12.65 -2.05 -3.85
CA LEU A 64 12.61 -3.35 -4.55
C LEU A 64 12.68 -4.58 -3.63
N HIS A 65 13.44 -4.53 -2.53
CA HIS A 65 13.55 -5.66 -1.60
C HIS A 65 12.25 -5.95 -0.84
N LYS A 66 11.36 -4.97 -0.70
CA LYS A 66 9.98 -5.14 -0.17
C LYS A 66 9.03 -5.63 -1.26
N LEU A 67 9.19 -5.14 -2.49
CA LEU A 67 8.38 -5.55 -3.65
C LEU A 67 8.65 -7.00 -4.07
N LYS A 68 9.89 -7.48 -3.93
CA LYS A 68 10.32 -8.84 -4.33
C LYS A 68 9.79 -9.96 -3.43
N LEU A 69 9.06 -9.66 -2.34
CA LEU A 69 8.34 -10.67 -1.58
C LEU A 69 7.14 -11.16 -2.41
N ARG A 70 7.36 -12.05 -3.38
CA ARG A 70 6.42 -12.96 -4.07
C ARG A 70 4.91 -12.71 -3.79
N THR A 71 4.39 -11.57 -4.22
CA THR A 71 3.00 -11.19 -3.97
C THR A 71 2.45 -10.58 -5.25
N GLY A 72 1.28 -11.03 -5.71
CA GLY A 72 0.68 -10.51 -6.94
C GLY A 72 0.42 -9.00 -6.86
N ALA A 73 0.37 -8.33 -8.01
CA ALA A 73 0.22 -6.87 -8.10
C ALA A 73 -0.94 -6.32 -7.26
N THR A 74 -2.10 -7.00 -7.24
CA THR A 74 -3.27 -6.63 -6.43
C THR A 74 -2.96 -6.63 -4.92
N LEU A 75 -2.35 -7.69 -4.42
CA LEU A 75 -1.99 -7.80 -3.00
C LEU A 75 -0.85 -6.83 -2.62
N GLN A 76 0.04 -6.50 -3.57
CA GLN A 76 1.03 -5.45 -3.36
C GLN A 76 0.34 -4.09 -3.21
N LEU A 77 -0.53 -3.72 -4.16
CA LEU A 77 -1.29 -2.48 -4.10
C LEU A 77 -2.13 -2.37 -2.82
N GLN A 78 -2.77 -3.45 -2.39
CA GLN A 78 -3.52 -3.50 -1.14
C GLN A 78 -2.65 -3.15 0.07
N ARG A 79 -1.43 -3.69 0.15
CA ARG A 79 -0.50 -3.38 1.24
C ARG A 79 0.01 -1.94 1.19
N GLU A 80 0.26 -1.40 0.00
CA GLU A 80 0.66 0.01 -0.15
C GLU A 80 -0.48 0.96 0.28
N LEU A 81 -1.73 0.62 -0.02
CA LEU A 81 -2.91 1.36 0.46
C LEU A 81 -3.02 1.32 1.99
N GLN A 82 -2.94 0.13 2.59
CA GLN A 82 -2.96 -0.02 4.06
C GLN A 82 -1.84 0.75 4.73
N TRP A 83 -0.62 0.70 4.16
CA TRP A 83 0.50 1.46 4.68
C TRP A 83 0.25 2.97 4.65
N ARG A 84 -0.29 3.47 3.54
CA ARG A 84 -0.67 4.89 3.40
C ARG A 84 -1.69 5.29 4.46
N GLU A 85 -2.72 4.48 4.69
CA GLU A 85 -3.74 4.73 5.72
C GLU A 85 -3.14 4.79 7.12
N GLU A 86 -2.20 3.90 7.45
CA GLU A 86 -1.51 3.94 8.74
C GLU A 86 -0.68 5.22 8.90
N VAL A 87 0.06 5.64 7.87
CA VAL A 87 0.86 6.88 7.91
C VAL A 87 -0.04 8.11 7.99
N GLN A 88 -1.22 8.10 7.37
CA GLN A 88 -2.18 9.19 7.40
C GLN A 88 -2.62 9.55 8.82
N LYS A 89 -2.73 8.57 9.71
CA LYS A 89 -3.11 8.79 11.13
C LYS A 89 -2.14 9.72 11.87
N LEU A 90 -0.91 9.86 11.40
CA LEU A 90 0.11 10.71 12.03
C LEU A 90 0.24 12.08 11.38
N VAL A 91 -0.38 12.31 10.24
CA VAL A 91 -0.27 13.57 9.50
C VAL A 91 -1.36 14.53 9.94
N PHE A 92 -1.00 15.81 10.09
CA PHE A 92 -1.98 16.83 10.44
C PHE A 92 -3.00 16.99 9.29
N PRO A 93 -4.31 17.17 9.55
CA PRO A 93 -5.32 17.19 8.49
C PRO A 93 -5.04 18.16 7.34
N SER A 94 -4.50 19.35 7.62
CA SER A 94 -4.15 20.33 6.58
C SER A 94 -2.99 19.90 5.66
N TYR A 95 -2.27 18.83 5.99
CA TYR A 95 -1.17 18.29 5.20
C TYR A 95 -1.60 17.13 4.29
N ILE A 96 -2.81 16.59 4.46
CA ILE A 96 -3.32 15.48 3.63
C ILE A 96 -3.40 15.89 2.15
N THR A 97 -3.78 17.14 1.88
CA THR A 97 -3.92 17.70 0.53
C THR A 97 -2.85 18.75 0.21
N ARG A 98 -1.87 18.96 1.09
CA ARG A 98 -0.82 19.96 0.88
C ARG A 98 0.07 19.54 -0.28
N GLU A 99 0.35 20.46 -1.18
CA GLU A 99 1.23 20.23 -2.32
C GLU A 99 2.71 20.35 -1.93
N ASN A 100 3.54 19.51 -2.57
CA ASN A 100 4.99 19.64 -2.52
C ASN A 100 5.49 20.75 -3.47
N ILE A 101 6.82 20.93 -3.60
CA ILE A 101 7.39 21.95 -4.51
C ILE A 101 7.07 21.70 -6.00
N PHE A 102 6.63 20.49 -6.34
CA PHE A 102 6.25 20.09 -7.70
C PHE A 102 4.76 20.26 -7.96
N MET A 103 4.01 20.88 -7.04
CA MET A 103 2.56 21.05 -7.11
C MET A 103 1.81 19.70 -7.15
N GLU A 104 2.41 18.64 -6.59
CA GLU A 104 1.77 17.34 -6.47
C GLU A 104 1.24 17.19 -5.05
N THR A 105 0.00 16.70 -4.91
CA THR A 105 -0.55 16.26 -3.63
C THR A 105 -0.08 14.84 -3.31
N PRO A 106 -0.21 14.36 -2.05
CA PRO A 106 0.13 12.98 -1.73
C PRO A 106 -0.65 11.94 -2.53
N ASP A 107 -1.91 12.21 -2.90
CA ASP A 107 -2.73 11.31 -3.72
C ASP A 107 -2.22 11.23 -5.17
N MET A 108 -1.77 12.37 -5.72
CA MET A 108 -1.18 12.42 -7.06
C MET A 108 0.10 11.60 -7.13
N VAL A 109 0.98 11.74 -6.13
CA VAL A 109 2.21 10.94 -6.03
C VAL A 109 1.89 9.46 -5.94
N PHE A 110 0.95 9.06 -5.07
CA PHE A 110 0.57 7.65 -4.92
C PHE A 110 0.04 7.04 -6.22
N SER A 111 -0.89 7.74 -6.88
CA SER A 111 -1.52 7.27 -8.12
C SER A 111 -0.49 7.11 -9.24
N LYS A 112 0.44 8.06 -9.36
CA LYS A 112 1.51 8.05 -10.36
C LYS A 112 2.49 6.90 -10.13
N GLU A 113 2.96 6.73 -8.90
CA GLU A 113 3.95 5.72 -8.53
C GLU A 113 3.41 4.29 -8.58
N HIS A 114 2.10 4.11 -8.38
CA HIS A 114 1.44 2.79 -8.34
C HIS A 114 0.65 2.46 -9.62
N ALA A 115 0.70 3.30 -10.65
CA ALA A 115 -0.07 3.13 -11.88
C ALA A 115 0.15 1.76 -12.57
N ASN A 116 1.39 1.24 -12.55
CA ASN A 116 1.68 -0.08 -13.12
C ASN A 116 1.08 -1.21 -12.29
N LEU A 117 1.12 -1.11 -10.95
CA LEU A 117 0.50 -2.11 -10.06
C LEU A 117 -1.02 -2.17 -10.24
N VAL A 118 -1.67 -1.02 -10.47
CA VAL A 118 -3.10 -0.95 -10.80
C VAL A 118 -3.37 -1.71 -12.11
N LYS A 119 -2.64 -1.39 -13.18
CA LYS A 119 -2.81 -2.06 -14.49
C LYS A 119 -2.58 -3.57 -14.42
N GLU A 120 -1.53 -4.00 -13.71
CA GLU A 120 -1.23 -5.43 -13.53
C GLU A 120 -2.29 -6.13 -12.66
N GLY A 121 -2.77 -5.46 -11.61
CA GLY A 121 -3.85 -5.97 -10.77
C GLY A 121 -5.16 -6.11 -11.53
N GLU A 122 -5.53 -5.11 -12.32
CA GLU A 122 -6.71 -5.15 -13.20
C GLU A 122 -6.63 -6.31 -14.19
N LYS A 123 -5.47 -6.50 -14.82
CA LYS A 123 -5.24 -7.62 -15.75
C LYS A 123 -5.40 -8.96 -15.02
N TRP A 124 -4.72 -9.14 -13.90
CA TRP A 124 -4.79 -10.39 -13.12
C TRP A 124 -6.22 -10.71 -12.68
N MET A 125 -7.00 -9.72 -12.24
CA MET A 125 -8.40 -9.91 -11.85
C MET A 125 -9.28 -10.34 -13.01
N LYS A 126 -9.07 -9.79 -14.23
CA LYS A 126 -9.78 -10.22 -15.44
C LYS A 126 -9.46 -11.67 -15.80
N ASP A 127 -8.18 -12.01 -15.84
CA ASP A 127 -7.72 -13.37 -16.16
C ASP A 127 -8.31 -14.41 -15.19
N VAL A 128 -8.37 -14.08 -13.89
CA VAL A 128 -8.98 -14.94 -12.86
C VAL A 128 -10.50 -15.05 -13.05
N ALA A 129 -11.20 -13.94 -13.33
CA ALA A 129 -12.65 -13.95 -13.54
C ALA A 129 -13.05 -14.78 -14.77
N GLU A 130 -12.29 -14.68 -15.86
CA GLU A 130 -12.48 -15.48 -17.07
C GLU A 130 -12.28 -16.97 -16.79
N SER A 131 -11.18 -17.34 -16.14
CA SER A 131 -10.91 -18.75 -15.78
C SER A 131 -12.00 -19.32 -14.87
N CYS A 132 -12.42 -18.57 -13.83
CA CYS A 132 -13.48 -19.01 -12.92
C CYS A 132 -14.83 -19.18 -13.63
N SER A 133 -15.16 -18.29 -14.58
CA SER A 133 -16.39 -18.40 -15.37
C SER A 133 -16.39 -19.66 -16.24
N ILE A 134 -15.26 -19.96 -16.88
CA ILE A 134 -15.09 -21.18 -17.69
C ILE A 134 -15.22 -22.44 -16.80
N THR A 135 -14.54 -22.47 -15.65
CA THR A 135 -14.63 -23.59 -14.72
C THR A 135 -16.04 -23.75 -14.15
N GLY A 136 -16.70 -22.65 -13.79
CA GLY A 136 -18.07 -22.67 -13.29
C GLY A 136 -19.05 -23.23 -14.33
N ALA A 137 -18.98 -22.76 -15.58
CA ALA A 137 -19.78 -23.28 -16.68
C ALA A 137 -19.57 -24.80 -16.87
N LEU A 138 -18.32 -25.25 -16.85
CA LEU A 138 -18.00 -26.68 -16.98
C LEU A 138 -18.62 -27.51 -15.84
N ILE A 139 -18.51 -27.06 -14.59
CA ILE A 139 -19.11 -27.72 -13.42
C ILE A 139 -20.64 -27.78 -13.59
N THR A 140 -21.28 -26.67 -13.94
CA THR A 140 -22.73 -26.61 -14.16
C THR A 140 -23.17 -27.58 -15.25
N THR A 141 -22.45 -27.66 -16.37
CA THR A 141 -22.75 -28.60 -17.45
C THR A 141 -22.64 -30.05 -16.99
N ILE A 142 -21.58 -30.42 -16.25
CA ILE A 142 -21.40 -31.78 -15.73
C ILE A 142 -22.53 -32.16 -14.77
N VAL A 143 -22.85 -31.27 -13.82
CA VAL A 143 -23.94 -31.50 -12.85
C VAL A 143 -25.29 -31.64 -13.55
N PHE A 144 -25.58 -30.79 -14.54
CA PHE A 144 -26.81 -30.85 -15.31
C PHE A 144 -26.91 -32.16 -16.11
N ALA A 145 -25.83 -32.56 -16.79
CA ALA A 145 -25.77 -33.82 -17.52
C ALA A 145 -25.99 -35.03 -16.59
N ALA A 146 -25.34 -35.06 -15.42
CA ALA A 146 -25.52 -36.13 -14.45
C ALA A 146 -26.98 -36.23 -13.98
N ALA A 147 -27.62 -35.10 -13.66
CA ALA A 147 -29.00 -35.05 -13.19
C ALA A 147 -30.01 -35.61 -14.20
N ILE A 148 -29.83 -35.33 -15.50
CA ILE A 148 -30.75 -35.84 -16.55
C ILE A 148 -30.48 -37.31 -16.92
N THR A 149 -29.30 -37.85 -16.60
CA THR A 149 -28.91 -39.25 -16.90
C THR A 149 -29.26 -40.24 -15.78
N VAL A 150 -29.86 -39.80 -14.66
CA VAL A 150 -30.34 -40.71 -13.60
C VAL A 150 -31.47 -41.58 -14.17
N PRO A 151 -31.31 -42.91 -14.29
CA PRO A 151 -32.36 -43.77 -14.82
C PRO A 151 -33.56 -43.77 -13.86
N GLY A 152 -34.76 -43.52 -14.38
CA GLY A 152 -35.99 -43.81 -13.65
C GLY A 152 -36.08 -45.31 -13.38
N GLY A 153 -36.23 -45.69 -12.12
CA GLY A 153 -36.43 -47.09 -11.72
C GLY A 153 -37.70 -47.65 -12.36
N ASN A 154 -37.57 -48.84 -12.94
CA ASN A 154 -38.68 -49.62 -13.48
C ASN A 154 -39.66 -50.01 -12.37
N ASP A 155 -40.94 -49.76 -12.60
CA ASP A 155 -42.04 -50.69 -12.30
C ASP A 155 -42.88 -50.85 -13.58
#